data_AF-A0A7V6L6H2-F1
#
_entry.id   AF-A0A7V6L6H2-F1
#
_cell.length_a   1.000
_cell.length_b   1.000
_cell.length_c   1.000
_cell.angle_alpha   90.00
_cell.angle_beta   90.00
_cell.angle_gamma   90.00
#
_symmetry.space_group_name_H-M   'P 1'
#
loop_
_entity.id
_entity.type
_entity.pdbx_description
1 polymer ?
#
loop_
_entity_poly.entity_id
_entity_poly.type
_entity_poly.pdbx_seq_one_letter_code
_entity_poly.pdbx_strand_id
1 'polypeptide(L)'
;MERKKKAIVVIVIVIVIAVIAAAMLYIFRDSLFQKEDNNVVSSFNSDIVIKRMDTGESLNMSYKYAKSILDKRRTFIEEIANINISSVRYKMEENNIKWYTNEGFLVKDDTDKDREIIDAIKYCKGISALSGILSDREDCKIMLYEGYSEELLLKGYENCAIIPSSMSKYINKEIPDNEKVLFISDTYFGNTFYFTIIGEYKTKSEYDTLYVSYAGLTELIRARRTDIPNHVDSLELDVYENKDLTGLVNYLSQYFAEGSVYSEYEGRFNVYNEPYEFMYVHSLNIEPVVPLQDIIYANYEIIISRIDGKSDLEMSHVYSDALIEDYDKYSQHISDIVISTGVKGVNPDDYPTDSSEPGYYNYPLYSIQMNFGFQSQFWNNYEDFPPFYQAVTGISEIKSMKKNCKVTLHFGYSSKDMIVPKQTDIDHYVKGYAVIPLPMHEANRNRFDNVNIIVRMNEAMAEYEESGRRIFSCRTISCFKVIGYYETTDKYDVIYITYAGSNEKYKLEPFENEHIESVTLWAQDDTDIKVLQGYLEQYFAPATDTSKYAGKKNALGRDYEYCYTIKSNAD
;
A
#
# COMPACT_ATOMS: atom_id res chain seq x y z
N MET A 1 -43.76 -31.46 -3.65
CA MET A 1 -43.24 -30.08 -3.68
C MET A 1 -41.71 -30.04 -3.51
N GLU A 2 -41.13 -30.87 -2.63
CA GLU A 2 -39.66 -30.97 -2.43
C GLU A 2 -38.85 -31.44 -3.65
N ARG A 3 -39.37 -32.39 -4.46
CA ARG A 3 -38.68 -32.83 -5.69
C ARG A 3 -38.52 -31.71 -6.73
N LYS A 4 -39.49 -30.78 -6.82
CA LYS A 4 -39.40 -29.61 -7.71
C LYS A 4 -38.40 -28.57 -7.18
N LYS A 5 -38.33 -28.35 -5.86
CA LYS A 5 -37.31 -27.48 -5.25
C LYS A 5 -35.89 -28.04 -5.42
N LYS A 6 -35.67 -29.34 -5.21
CA LYS A 6 -34.37 -30.00 -5.47
C LYS A 6 -33.96 -29.92 -6.95
N ALA A 7 -34.91 -30.13 -7.87
CA ALA A 7 -34.63 -30.00 -9.31
C ALA A 7 -34.24 -28.56 -9.70
N ILE A 8 -34.88 -27.55 -9.13
CA ILE A 8 -34.54 -26.13 -9.38
C ILE A 8 -33.15 -25.80 -8.83
N VAL A 9 -32.81 -26.27 -7.62
CA VAL A 9 -31.46 -26.06 -7.05
C VAL A 9 -30.37 -26.73 -7.90
N VAL A 10 -30.62 -27.96 -8.38
CA VAL A 10 -29.68 -28.64 -9.28
C VAL A 10 -29.53 -27.90 -10.61
N ILE A 11 -30.63 -27.39 -11.18
CA ILE A 11 -30.57 -26.59 -12.43
C ILE A 11 -29.78 -25.29 -12.21
N VAL A 12 -29.96 -24.61 -11.09
CA VAL A 12 -29.21 -23.39 -10.76
C VAL A 12 -27.71 -23.70 -10.62
N ILE A 13 -27.34 -24.78 -9.92
CA ILE A 13 -25.94 -25.20 -9.79
C ILE A 13 -25.34 -25.54 -11.15
N VAL A 14 -26.07 -26.26 -12.01
CA VAL A 14 -25.60 -26.61 -13.36
C VAL A 14 -25.42 -25.36 -14.24
N ILE A 15 -26.33 -24.38 -14.13
CA ILE A 15 -26.20 -23.10 -14.85
C ILE A 15 -24.99 -22.33 -14.33
N VAL A 16 -24.79 -22.25 -13.02
CA VAL A 16 -23.62 -21.58 -12.41
C VAL A 16 -22.32 -22.25 -12.86
N ILE A 17 -22.25 -23.59 -12.83
CA ILE A 17 -21.08 -24.33 -13.32
C ILE A 17 -20.87 -24.12 -14.83
N ALA A 18 -21.94 -24.10 -15.63
CA ALA A 18 -21.85 -23.84 -17.07
C ALA A 18 -21.38 -22.41 -17.38
N VAL A 19 -21.81 -21.42 -16.58
CA VAL A 19 -21.36 -20.02 -16.70
C VAL A 19 -19.91 -19.90 -16.26
N ILE A 20 -19.50 -20.55 -15.17
CA ILE A 20 -18.10 -20.59 -14.72
C ILE A 20 -17.21 -21.30 -15.74
N ALA A 21 -17.67 -22.42 -16.32
CA ALA A 21 -16.95 -23.14 -17.36
C ALA A 21 -16.87 -22.36 -18.66
N ALA A 22 -17.94 -21.65 -19.04
CA ALA A 22 -17.94 -20.77 -20.22
C ALA A 22 -17.07 -19.53 -20.00
N ALA A 23 -17.07 -18.95 -18.80
CA ALA A 23 -16.17 -17.86 -18.42
C ALA A 23 -14.71 -18.34 -18.42
N MET A 24 -14.42 -19.51 -17.86
CA MET A 24 -13.10 -20.13 -17.94
C MET A 24 -12.71 -20.44 -19.39
N LEU A 25 -13.59 -21.04 -20.20
CA LEU A 25 -13.31 -21.31 -21.62
C LEU A 25 -13.13 -20.03 -22.45
N TYR A 26 -13.79 -18.93 -22.07
CA TYR A 26 -13.59 -17.62 -22.66
C TYR A 26 -12.24 -17.01 -22.24
N ILE A 27 -11.88 -17.16 -20.97
CA ILE A 27 -10.58 -16.73 -20.40
C ILE A 27 -9.41 -17.53 -20.99
N PHE A 28 -9.60 -18.83 -21.27
CA PHE A 28 -8.58 -19.72 -21.82
C PHE A 28 -8.73 -19.97 -23.33
N ARG A 29 -9.61 -19.23 -24.02
CA ARG A 29 -9.91 -19.42 -25.44
C ARG A 29 -8.65 -19.33 -26.30
N ASP A 30 -7.78 -18.38 -26.00
CA ASP A 30 -6.56 -18.15 -26.78
C ASP A 30 -5.44 -19.14 -26.42
N SER A 31 -5.50 -19.75 -25.24
CA SER A 31 -4.59 -20.80 -24.78
C SER A 31 -4.94 -22.18 -25.38
N LEU A 32 -6.22 -22.51 -25.52
CA LEU A 32 -6.69 -23.84 -25.92
C LEU A 32 -6.70 -24.09 -27.45
N PHE A 33 -6.58 -23.06 -28.28
CA PHE A 33 -6.70 -23.16 -29.74
C PHE A 33 -5.46 -22.69 -30.52
N GLN A 34 -4.26 -22.93 -30.00
CA GLN A 34 -3.04 -22.68 -30.78
C GLN A 34 -2.93 -23.68 -31.95
N LYS A 35 -3.07 -23.17 -33.19
CA LYS A 35 -2.64 -23.87 -34.40
C LYS A 35 -1.12 -23.82 -34.48
N GLU A 36 -0.50 -24.99 -34.57
CA GLU A 36 0.91 -25.14 -34.92
C GLU A 36 1.16 -24.61 -36.34
N ASP A 37 1.75 -23.43 -36.43
CA ASP A 37 2.49 -22.96 -37.60
C ASP A 37 3.79 -22.33 -37.08
N ASN A 38 4.91 -22.58 -37.77
CA ASN A 38 6.29 -22.17 -37.45
C ASN A 38 6.53 -20.63 -37.41
N ASN A 39 5.74 -19.90 -36.62
CA ASN A 39 5.95 -18.49 -36.28
C ASN A 39 6.44 -18.42 -34.83
N VAL A 40 7.11 -17.33 -34.44
CA VAL A 40 7.46 -17.09 -33.02
C VAL A 40 6.14 -16.96 -32.24
N VAL A 41 5.72 -18.04 -31.60
CA VAL A 41 4.68 -18.04 -30.58
C VAL A 41 5.31 -17.35 -29.37
N SER A 42 4.74 -16.22 -28.95
CA SER A 42 5.13 -15.58 -27.69
C SER A 42 5.19 -16.64 -26.59
N SER A 43 6.37 -16.81 -26.00
CA SER A 43 6.67 -17.80 -24.97
C SER A 43 6.14 -17.41 -23.59
N PHE A 44 5.57 -16.21 -23.44
CA PHE A 44 5.14 -15.70 -22.14
C PHE A 44 3.89 -16.43 -21.65
N ASN A 45 4.05 -17.25 -20.61
CA ASN A 45 2.97 -17.95 -19.92
C ASN A 45 2.57 -17.14 -18.69
N SER A 46 1.41 -16.47 -18.76
CA SER A 46 0.98 -15.56 -17.70
C SER A 46 0.30 -16.34 -16.57
N ASP A 47 1.01 -16.59 -15.48
CA ASP A 47 0.47 -17.27 -14.30
C ASP A 47 -0.32 -16.32 -13.39
N ILE A 48 0.09 -15.05 -13.34
CA ILE A 48 -0.60 -13.98 -12.62
C ILE A 48 -0.87 -12.82 -13.59
N VAL A 49 -2.13 -12.42 -13.70
CA VAL A 49 -2.58 -11.32 -14.58
C VAL A 49 -3.21 -10.23 -13.73
N ILE A 50 -2.72 -8.99 -13.87
CA ILE A 50 -3.37 -7.83 -13.26
C ILE A 50 -4.52 -7.37 -14.15
N LYS A 51 -5.68 -7.10 -13.56
CA LYS A 51 -6.92 -6.68 -14.23
C LYS A 51 -7.59 -5.54 -13.48
N ARG A 52 -8.48 -4.81 -14.16
CA ARG A 52 -9.35 -3.82 -13.50
C ARG A 52 -10.52 -4.52 -12.81
N MET A 53 -10.89 -4.01 -11.64
CA MET A 53 -12.05 -4.50 -10.89
C MET A 53 -13.38 -4.16 -11.57
N ASP A 54 -13.42 -3.08 -12.37
CA ASP A 54 -14.62 -2.65 -13.11
C ASP A 54 -14.80 -3.36 -14.46
N THR A 55 -14.04 -4.42 -14.74
CA THR A 55 -14.06 -5.23 -15.97
C THR A 55 -13.56 -4.54 -17.25
N GLY A 56 -12.95 -3.35 -17.16
CA GLY A 56 -12.30 -2.73 -18.32
C GLY A 56 -11.14 -3.57 -18.89
N GLU A 57 -11.04 -3.64 -20.22
CA GLU A 57 -10.03 -4.44 -20.93
C GLU A 57 -8.60 -3.90 -20.76
N SER A 58 -8.42 -2.58 -20.93
CA SER A 58 -7.14 -1.89 -20.71
C SER A 58 -6.98 -1.50 -19.24
N LEU A 59 -5.80 -1.73 -18.66
CA LEU A 59 -5.51 -1.34 -17.29
C LEU A 59 -5.58 0.18 -17.09
N ASN A 60 -5.08 0.98 -18.05
CA ASN A 60 -4.90 2.43 -17.89
C ASN A 60 -4.37 2.80 -16.49
N MET A 61 -3.40 2.04 -16.00
CA MET A 61 -2.91 2.13 -14.64
C MET A 61 -1.74 3.10 -14.55
N SER A 62 -1.59 3.80 -13.42
CA SER A 62 -0.46 4.69 -13.20
C SER A 62 0.88 3.93 -13.16
N TYR A 63 1.97 4.55 -13.59
CA TYR A 63 3.30 3.94 -13.60
C TYR A 63 3.74 3.40 -12.23
N LYS A 64 3.39 4.07 -11.13
CA LYS A 64 3.76 3.65 -9.76
C LYS A 64 3.44 2.18 -9.45
N TYR A 65 2.34 1.64 -9.99
CA TYR A 65 1.96 0.24 -9.78
C TYR A 65 2.89 -0.73 -10.50
N ALA A 66 3.31 -0.45 -11.73
CA ALA A 66 4.35 -1.24 -12.39
C ALA A 66 5.71 -1.06 -11.70
N LYS A 67 6.02 0.16 -11.27
CA LYS A 67 7.25 0.49 -10.53
C LYS A 67 7.38 -0.34 -9.25
N SER A 68 6.31 -0.58 -8.49
CA SER A 68 6.38 -1.35 -7.24
C SER A 68 6.86 -2.78 -7.47
N ILE A 69 6.49 -3.41 -8.58
CA ILE A 69 6.96 -4.75 -8.94
C ILE A 69 8.39 -4.68 -9.48
N LEU A 70 8.66 -3.75 -10.40
CA LEU A 70 9.98 -3.59 -11.02
C LEU A 70 11.09 -3.31 -10.00
N ASP A 71 10.83 -2.47 -8.99
CA ASP A 71 11.78 -2.15 -7.92
C ASP A 71 12.07 -3.35 -7.01
N LYS A 72 11.12 -4.27 -6.86
CA LYS A 72 11.24 -5.48 -6.04
C LYS A 72 11.65 -6.72 -6.84
N ARG A 73 11.94 -6.58 -8.14
CA ARG A 73 12.37 -7.71 -8.99
C ARG A 73 13.53 -8.51 -8.40
N ARG A 74 14.50 -7.85 -7.74
CA ARG A 74 15.62 -8.54 -7.09
C ARG A 74 15.21 -9.29 -5.82
N THR A 75 14.25 -8.75 -5.07
CA THR A 75 13.71 -9.40 -3.88
C THR A 75 12.99 -10.69 -4.26
N PHE A 76 12.20 -10.65 -5.34
CA PHE A 76 11.41 -11.78 -5.81
C PHE A 76 12.06 -12.53 -7.00
N ILE A 77 13.39 -12.57 -7.05
CA ILE A 77 14.12 -13.19 -8.17
C ILE A 77 13.96 -14.71 -8.23
N GLU A 78 13.62 -15.33 -7.10
CA GLU A 78 13.37 -16.76 -7.01
C GLU A 78 11.90 -17.12 -7.26
N GLU A 79 10.97 -16.17 -7.14
CA GLU A 79 9.54 -16.35 -7.40
C GLU A 79 9.13 -15.91 -8.81
N ILE A 80 9.65 -14.79 -9.31
CA ILE A 80 9.26 -14.21 -10.61
C ILE A 80 10.25 -14.68 -11.70
N ALA A 81 9.75 -15.47 -12.65
CA ALA A 81 10.51 -15.90 -13.82
C ALA A 81 10.60 -14.77 -14.85
N ASN A 82 9.47 -14.12 -15.16
CA ASN A 82 9.42 -13.05 -16.15
C ASN A 82 8.29 -12.04 -15.88
N ILE A 83 8.40 -10.84 -16.47
CA ILE A 83 7.43 -9.74 -16.32
C ILE A 83 7.08 -9.20 -17.69
N ASN A 84 5.79 -9.29 -18.06
CA ASN A 84 5.24 -8.71 -19.28
C ASN A 84 4.46 -7.44 -18.92
N ILE A 85 4.98 -6.30 -19.36
CA ILE A 85 4.38 -4.98 -19.20
C ILE A 85 4.29 -4.34 -20.57
N SER A 86 3.12 -3.79 -20.87
CA SER A 86 2.96 -2.88 -21.99
C SER A 86 2.47 -1.52 -21.51
N SER A 87 2.97 -0.46 -22.14
CA SER A 87 2.41 0.87 -21.94
C SER A 87 1.15 1.06 -22.76
N VAL A 88 0.37 2.09 -22.44
CA VAL A 88 -0.63 2.62 -23.36
C VAL A 88 0.04 3.03 -24.66
N ARG A 89 -0.78 3.11 -25.71
CA ARG A 89 -0.35 3.52 -27.03
C ARG A 89 -0.33 5.04 -27.12
N TYR A 90 0.87 5.62 -27.14
CA TYR A 90 1.05 7.06 -27.22
C TYR A 90 0.89 7.54 -28.66
N LYS A 91 0.01 8.52 -28.88
CA LYS A 91 -0.05 9.22 -30.16
C LYS A 91 1.02 10.29 -30.17
N MET A 92 2.04 10.09 -31.01
CA MET A 92 3.30 10.81 -30.92
C MET A 92 3.13 12.34 -30.91
N GLU A 93 2.39 12.88 -31.87
CA GLU A 93 2.14 14.33 -31.98
C GLU A 93 1.41 14.91 -30.75
N GLU A 94 0.41 14.20 -30.22
CA GLU A 94 -0.39 14.65 -29.07
C GLU A 94 0.39 14.53 -27.77
N ASN A 95 1.34 13.62 -27.71
CA ASN A 95 2.13 13.32 -26.52
C ASN A 95 3.55 13.91 -26.56
N ASN A 96 3.83 14.86 -27.46
CA ASN A 96 5.13 15.53 -27.60
C ASN A 96 6.29 14.57 -27.94
N ILE A 97 6.00 13.37 -28.41
CA ILE A 97 6.97 12.36 -28.82
C ILE A 97 7.26 12.55 -30.31
N LYS A 98 8.53 12.52 -30.69
CA LYS A 98 8.96 12.52 -32.10
C LYS A 98 10.03 11.46 -32.30
N TRP A 99 10.12 10.93 -33.50
CA TRP A 99 11.22 10.06 -33.87
C TRP A 99 11.98 10.61 -35.08
N TYR A 100 13.24 10.26 -35.20
CA TYR A 100 14.10 10.63 -36.31
C TYR A 100 15.26 9.64 -36.45
N THR A 101 15.98 9.73 -37.57
CA THR A 101 17.14 8.88 -37.89
C THR A 101 18.34 9.73 -38.25
N ASN A 102 19.52 9.13 -38.26
CA ASN A 102 20.72 9.79 -38.79
C ASN A 102 20.60 10.03 -40.31
N GLU A 103 21.36 11.00 -40.80
CA GLU A 103 21.49 11.24 -42.24
C GLU A 103 22.05 9.99 -42.94
N GLY A 104 21.47 9.61 -44.09
CA GLY A 104 21.86 8.42 -44.84
C GLY A 104 21.30 7.09 -44.30
N PHE A 105 20.55 7.12 -43.19
CA PHE A 105 19.84 5.95 -42.66
C PHE A 105 18.68 5.52 -43.56
N LEU A 106 17.87 6.50 -43.98
CA LEU A 106 16.83 6.28 -44.98
C LEU A 106 17.41 6.52 -46.38
N VAL A 107 17.12 5.61 -47.33
CA VAL A 107 17.46 5.83 -48.74
C VAL A 107 16.70 7.06 -49.23
N LYS A 108 17.32 7.91 -50.09
CA LYS A 108 16.69 9.16 -50.55
C LYS A 108 15.29 8.92 -51.12
N ASP A 109 14.30 9.55 -50.49
CA ASP A 109 12.89 9.56 -50.89
C ASP A 109 12.70 10.34 -52.19
N ASP A 110 12.52 9.63 -53.31
CA ASP A 110 12.27 10.29 -54.62
C ASP A 110 10.77 10.36 -54.98
N THR A 111 9.83 9.90 -54.11
CA THR A 111 8.39 10.00 -54.38
C THR A 111 7.53 10.34 -53.15
N ASP A 112 6.44 11.12 -53.34
CA ASP A 112 5.48 11.46 -52.28
C ASP A 112 4.88 10.23 -51.56
N LYS A 113 4.77 9.10 -52.27
CA LYS A 113 4.25 7.83 -51.74
C LYS A 113 5.18 7.15 -50.73
N ASP A 114 6.47 7.45 -50.79
CA ASP A 114 7.45 6.88 -49.88
C ASP A 114 7.44 7.60 -48.53
N ARG A 115 7.27 8.93 -48.55
CA ARG A 115 7.02 9.73 -47.33
C ARG A 115 5.73 9.35 -46.62
N GLU A 116 4.66 9.05 -47.36
CA GLU A 116 3.39 8.61 -46.76
C GLU A 116 3.54 7.38 -45.85
N ILE A 117 4.48 6.47 -46.13
CA ILE A 117 4.70 5.27 -45.30
C ILE A 117 5.46 5.61 -44.01
N ILE A 118 6.41 6.55 -44.08
CA ILE A 118 7.14 7.03 -42.92
C ILE A 118 6.23 7.90 -42.03
N ASP A 119 5.42 8.78 -42.63
CA ASP A 119 4.44 9.63 -41.96
C ASP A 119 3.22 8.85 -41.44
N ALA A 120 3.01 7.60 -41.90
CA ALA A 120 1.98 6.72 -41.36
C ALA A 120 2.26 6.28 -39.92
N ILE A 121 3.51 6.38 -39.46
CA ILE A 121 3.91 6.02 -38.10
C ILE A 121 3.51 7.13 -37.14
N LYS A 122 2.40 6.89 -36.44
CA LYS A 122 1.73 7.87 -35.58
C LYS A 122 1.86 7.53 -34.09
N TYR A 123 2.25 6.31 -33.77
CA TYR A 123 2.16 5.80 -32.40
C TYR A 123 3.47 5.20 -31.89
N CYS A 124 3.68 5.32 -30.59
CA CYS A 124 4.77 4.69 -29.85
C CYS A 124 4.17 3.85 -28.70
N LYS A 125 4.60 2.61 -28.53
CA LYS A 125 4.18 1.75 -27.41
C LYS A 125 5.39 1.04 -26.80
N GLY A 126 5.51 1.14 -25.48
CA GLY A 126 6.55 0.47 -24.72
C GLY A 126 6.14 -0.96 -24.40
N ILE A 127 7.02 -1.93 -24.61
CA ILE A 127 6.79 -3.36 -24.34
C ILE A 127 7.99 -3.98 -23.64
N SER A 128 7.76 -4.93 -22.74
CA SER A 128 8.83 -5.75 -22.16
C SER A 128 8.87 -7.17 -22.74
N ALA A 129 7.86 -7.58 -23.50
CA ALA A 129 7.78 -8.88 -24.16
C ALA A 129 7.07 -8.78 -25.52
N LEU A 130 7.31 -9.73 -26.43
CA LEU A 130 6.71 -9.76 -27.76
C LEU A 130 5.19 -9.97 -27.74
N SER A 131 4.65 -10.58 -26.69
CA SER A 131 3.20 -10.68 -26.43
C SER A 131 2.50 -9.33 -26.53
N GLY A 132 3.15 -8.23 -26.12
CA GLY A 132 2.59 -6.88 -26.21
C GLY A 132 2.35 -6.38 -27.64
N ILE A 133 3.05 -6.93 -28.64
CA ILE A 133 2.78 -6.67 -30.07
C ILE A 133 1.63 -7.57 -30.56
N LEU A 134 1.67 -8.85 -30.18
CA LEU A 134 0.69 -9.84 -30.61
C LEU A 134 -0.72 -9.55 -30.08
N SER A 135 -0.83 -8.96 -28.88
CA SER A 135 -2.12 -8.53 -28.32
C SER A 135 -2.66 -7.25 -28.97
N ASP A 136 -1.79 -6.37 -29.47
CA ASP A 136 -2.17 -5.12 -30.15
C ASP A 136 -2.49 -5.35 -31.64
N ARG A 137 -1.98 -6.43 -32.23
CA ARG A 137 -2.05 -6.71 -33.68
C ARG A 137 -2.45 -8.15 -33.96
N GLU A 138 -3.70 -8.34 -34.38
CA GLU A 138 -4.16 -9.63 -34.91
C GLU A 138 -3.29 -10.10 -36.10
N ASP A 139 -3.10 -11.42 -36.21
CA ASP A 139 -2.34 -12.07 -37.28
C ASP A 139 -0.91 -11.50 -37.48
N CYS A 140 -0.28 -11.02 -36.40
CA CYS A 140 1.05 -10.43 -36.47
C CYS A 140 2.16 -11.48 -36.56
N LYS A 141 3.18 -11.21 -37.39
CA LYS A 141 4.42 -11.97 -37.48
C LYS A 141 5.59 -11.08 -37.12
N ILE A 142 6.42 -11.54 -36.20
CA ILE A 142 7.60 -10.79 -35.72
C ILE A 142 8.86 -11.52 -36.19
N MET A 143 9.83 -10.76 -36.70
CA MET A 143 11.14 -11.25 -37.11
C MET A 143 12.21 -10.45 -36.37
N LEU A 144 13.03 -11.13 -35.56
CA LEU A 144 14.22 -10.52 -34.95
C LEU A 144 15.42 -10.65 -35.90
N TYR A 145 16.28 -9.63 -35.92
CA TYR A 145 17.50 -9.65 -36.71
C TYR A 145 18.55 -10.58 -36.09
N GLU A 146 19.52 -11.01 -36.91
CA GLU A 146 20.55 -11.96 -36.48
C GLU A 146 21.37 -11.39 -35.31
N GLY A 147 21.58 -12.20 -34.27
CA GLY A 147 22.32 -11.81 -33.06
C GLY A 147 21.46 -11.15 -31.96
N TYR A 148 20.17 -10.92 -32.21
CA TYR A 148 19.25 -10.36 -31.22
C TYR A 148 18.28 -11.41 -30.64
N SER A 149 17.81 -11.17 -29.41
CA SER A 149 16.79 -11.98 -28.74
C SER A 149 15.76 -11.10 -28.03
N GLU A 150 14.58 -11.65 -27.76
CA GLU A 150 13.49 -10.94 -27.06
C GLU A 150 13.86 -10.52 -25.63
N GLU A 151 14.83 -11.18 -24.99
CA GLU A 151 15.32 -10.82 -23.66
C GLU A 151 15.79 -9.36 -23.55
N LEU A 152 16.18 -8.75 -24.67
CA LEU A 152 16.63 -7.36 -24.70
C LEU A 152 15.51 -6.38 -24.37
N LEU A 153 14.25 -6.71 -24.65
CA LEU A 153 13.10 -5.89 -24.27
C LEU A 153 12.94 -5.79 -22.74
N LEU A 154 13.41 -6.79 -22.00
CA LEU A 154 13.40 -6.84 -20.54
C LEU A 154 14.64 -6.18 -19.90
N LYS A 155 15.75 -6.10 -20.63
CA LYS A 155 17.03 -5.59 -20.13
C LYS A 155 17.01 -4.06 -20.21
N GLY A 156 16.65 -3.42 -19.11
CA GLY A 156 16.55 -1.94 -18.99
C GLY A 156 17.86 -1.15 -19.12
N TYR A 157 18.95 -1.76 -19.59
CA TYR A 157 20.21 -1.08 -19.93
C TYR A 157 20.35 -0.81 -21.43
N GLU A 158 19.57 -1.48 -22.27
CA GLU A 158 19.57 -1.30 -23.72
C GLU A 158 18.18 -0.87 -24.19
N ASN A 159 18.15 0.21 -24.96
CA ASN A 159 16.92 0.71 -25.57
C ASN A 159 16.77 0.04 -26.93
N CYS A 160 15.68 -0.70 -27.13
CA CYS A 160 15.44 -1.48 -28.34
C CYS A 160 14.13 -1.07 -29.01
N ALA A 161 14.04 -1.25 -30.32
CA ALA A 161 12.85 -1.00 -31.12
C ALA A 161 12.54 -2.17 -32.06
N ILE A 162 11.26 -2.43 -32.26
CA ILE A 162 10.72 -3.30 -33.30
C ILE A 162 9.83 -2.43 -34.20
N ILE A 163 10.19 -2.39 -35.48
CA ILE A 163 9.60 -1.47 -36.45
C ILE A 163 8.56 -2.17 -37.32
N PRO A 164 7.61 -1.43 -37.92
CA PRO A 164 6.76 -2.01 -38.95
C PRO A 164 7.60 -2.41 -40.19
N SER A 165 7.40 -3.62 -40.71
CA SER A 165 8.13 -4.14 -41.89
C SER A 165 7.94 -3.31 -43.17
N SER A 166 6.92 -2.45 -43.21
CA SER A 166 6.72 -1.46 -44.29
C SER A 166 7.87 -0.44 -44.37
N MET A 167 8.57 -0.18 -43.27
CA MET A 167 9.73 0.71 -43.20
C MET A 167 11.01 0.08 -43.76
N SER A 168 11.13 -1.25 -43.73
CA SER A 168 12.43 -1.91 -43.91
C SER A 168 13.03 -1.73 -45.29
N LYS A 169 12.20 -1.55 -46.32
CA LYS A 169 12.67 -1.24 -47.68
C LYS A 169 13.28 0.15 -47.83
N TYR A 170 13.02 1.05 -46.88
CA TYR A 170 13.55 2.42 -46.84
C TYR A 170 14.81 2.54 -45.98
N ILE A 171 15.15 1.51 -45.20
CA ILE A 171 16.40 1.48 -44.45
C ILE A 171 17.54 1.13 -45.41
N ASN A 172 18.61 1.91 -45.38
CA ASN A 172 19.79 1.68 -46.20
C ASN A 172 20.38 0.29 -45.91
N LYS A 173 20.42 -0.58 -46.92
CA LYS A 173 20.88 -1.97 -46.82
C LYS A 173 22.38 -2.10 -46.55
N GLU A 174 23.15 -1.04 -46.75
CA GLU A 174 24.58 -1.01 -46.44
C GLU A 174 24.85 -0.86 -44.93
N ILE A 175 23.83 -0.47 -44.14
CA ILE A 175 23.94 -0.34 -42.69
C ILE A 175 23.82 -1.73 -42.05
N PRO A 176 24.85 -2.20 -41.32
CA PRO A 176 24.79 -3.44 -40.56
C PRO A 176 23.63 -3.42 -39.55
N ASP A 177 23.00 -4.57 -39.29
CA ASP A 177 21.85 -4.66 -38.38
C ASP A 177 22.17 -4.09 -36.98
N ASN A 178 23.40 -4.25 -36.51
CA ASN A 178 23.86 -3.74 -35.22
C ASN A 178 24.10 -2.22 -35.15
N GLU A 179 24.04 -1.53 -36.28
CA GLU A 179 24.14 -0.07 -36.37
C GLU A 179 22.78 0.59 -36.68
N LYS A 180 21.71 -0.20 -36.84
CA LYS A 180 20.38 0.33 -37.12
C LYS A 180 19.76 0.92 -35.86
N VAL A 181 19.65 2.24 -35.81
CA VAL A 181 19.13 2.97 -34.64
C VAL A 181 18.06 4.00 -35.02
N LEU A 182 17.05 4.12 -34.17
CA LEU A 182 16.05 5.20 -34.17
C LEU A 182 16.32 6.13 -32.99
N PHE A 183 16.21 7.43 -33.20
CA PHE A 183 16.16 8.39 -32.09
C PHE A 183 14.72 8.73 -31.81
N ILE A 184 14.34 8.71 -30.54
CA ILE A 184 13.02 9.14 -30.08
C ILE A 184 13.23 10.23 -29.04
N SER A 185 12.56 11.36 -29.22
CA SER A 185 12.59 12.49 -28.32
C SER A 185 11.22 12.76 -27.71
N ASP A 186 11.24 13.14 -26.44
CA ASP A 186 10.12 13.78 -25.76
C ASP A 186 10.44 15.28 -25.67
N THR A 187 9.69 16.07 -26.42
CA THR A 187 9.91 17.51 -26.53
C THR A 187 9.37 18.30 -25.34
N TYR A 188 8.51 17.71 -24.51
CA TYR A 188 8.02 18.32 -23.28
C TYR A 188 9.09 18.28 -22.19
N PHE A 189 9.76 17.14 -22.02
CA PHE A 189 10.83 16.95 -21.05
C PHE A 189 12.23 17.27 -21.58
N GLY A 190 12.38 17.42 -22.91
CA GLY A 190 13.66 17.70 -23.56
C GLY A 190 14.62 16.51 -23.58
N ASN A 191 14.08 15.29 -23.52
CA ASN A 191 14.87 14.06 -23.53
C ASN A 191 14.93 13.48 -24.93
N THR A 192 16.07 12.87 -25.27
CA THR A 192 16.24 12.09 -26.50
C THR A 192 17.00 10.82 -26.17
N PHE A 193 16.48 9.67 -26.59
CA PHE A 193 17.20 8.40 -26.55
C PHE A 193 17.31 7.77 -27.92
N TYR A 194 18.40 7.02 -28.12
CA TYR A 194 18.51 6.11 -29.25
C TYR A 194 17.95 4.75 -28.85
N PHE A 195 17.34 4.07 -29.82
CA PHE A 195 16.76 2.75 -29.73
C PHE A 195 17.33 1.90 -30.87
N THR A 196 18.03 0.82 -30.54
CA THR A 196 18.55 -0.13 -31.51
C THR A 196 17.41 -0.92 -32.12
N ILE A 197 17.32 -0.99 -33.44
CA ILE A 197 16.29 -1.75 -34.14
C ILE A 197 16.69 -3.22 -34.11
N ILE A 198 15.99 -4.02 -33.33
CA ILE A 198 16.30 -5.45 -33.13
C ILE A 198 15.42 -6.38 -33.98
N GLY A 199 14.43 -5.83 -34.68
CA GLY A 199 13.54 -6.61 -35.52
C GLY A 199 12.42 -5.79 -36.15
N GLU A 200 11.54 -6.51 -36.83
CA GLU A 200 10.39 -5.95 -37.54
C GLU A 200 9.13 -6.80 -37.31
N TYR A 201 7.96 -6.17 -37.44
CA TYR A 201 6.67 -6.84 -37.41
C TYR A 201 5.88 -6.65 -38.71
N LYS A 202 5.12 -7.68 -39.06
CA LYS A 202 4.23 -7.71 -40.22
C LYS A 202 2.82 -8.02 -39.76
N THR A 203 1.84 -7.26 -40.23
CA THR A 203 0.43 -7.44 -39.87
C THR A 203 -0.47 -7.16 -41.08
N LYS A 204 -1.72 -7.62 -41.01
CA LYS A 204 -2.78 -7.23 -41.95
C LYS A 204 -3.44 -5.89 -41.56
N SER A 205 -3.22 -5.42 -40.33
CA SER A 205 -3.70 -4.12 -39.85
C SER A 205 -2.76 -2.96 -40.27
N GLU A 206 -2.97 -1.78 -39.70
CA GLU A 206 -2.16 -0.58 -39.96
C GLU A 206 -0.71 -0.74 -39.45
N TYR A 207 0.25 -0.22 -40.24
CA TYR A 207 1.69 -0.18 -39.94
C TYR A 207 2.09 1.17 -39.35
N ASP A 208 1.46 1.53 -38.23
CA ASP A 208 1.45 2.90 -37.71
C ASP A 208 2.13 3.04 -36.33
N THR A 209 2.75 1.98 -35.81
CA THR A 209 3.30 1.95 -34.44
C THR A 209 4.75 1.52 -34.40
N LEU A 210 5.57 2.27 -33.66
CA LEU A 210 6.87 1.83 -33.17
C LEU A 210 6.68 1.13 -31.82
N TYR A 211 7.14 -0.11 -31.73
CA TYR A 211 7.25 -0.79 -30.45
C TYR A 211 8.65 -0.61 -29.91
N VAL A 212 8.79 -0.17 -28.68
CA VAL A 212 10.08 0.11 -28.04
C VAL A 212 10.18 -0.57 -26.69
N SER A 213 11.39 -0.75 -26.17
CA SER A 213 11.54 -1.32 -24.83
C SER A 213 10.82 -0.45 -23.78
N TYR A 214 10.02 -1.09 -22.93
CA TYR A 214 9.17 -0.41 -21.94
C TYR A 214 10.00 0.49 -21.01
N ALA A 215 11.16 0.01 -20.58
CA ALA A 215 12.09 0.76 -19.74
C ALA A 215 12.60 2.03 -20.45
N GLY A 216 12.93 1.94 -21.74
CA GLY A 216 13.41 3.06 -22.54
C GLY A 216 12.34 4.14 -22.73
N LEU A 217 11.10 3.75 -23.04
CA LEU A 217 9.98 4.70 -23.14
C LEU A 217 9.67 5.36 -21.79
N THR A 218 9.63 4.57 -20.71
CA THR A 218 9.36 5.04 -19.34
C THR A 218 10.37 6.11 -18.91
N GLU A 219 11.65 5.91 -19.20
CA GLU A 219 12.70 6.89 -18.89
C GLU A 219 12.59 8.12 -19.80
N LEU A 220 12.26 7.95 -21.09
CA LEU A 220 12.12 9.04 -22.05
C LEU A 220 11.09 10.07 -21.56
N ILE A 221 9.92 9.57 -21.12
CA ILE A 221 8.80 10.39 -20.61
C ILE A 221 8.92 10.70 -19.11
N ARG A 222 10.07 10.43 -18.48
CA ARG A 222 10.37 10.69 -17.06
C ARG A 222 9.36 10.09 -16.07
N ALA A 223 8.70 8.99 -16.41
CA ALA A 223 7.66 8.41 -15.56
C ALA A 223 8.16 8.00 -14.17
N ARG A 224 9.43 7.60 -14.06
CA ARG A 224 10.10 7.33 -12.78
C ARG A 224 10.16 8.53 -11.82
N ARG A 225 10.12 9.76 -12.34
CA ARG A 225 10.24 10.99 -11.55
C ARG A 225 8.91 11.66 -11.26
N THR A 226 7.93 11.53 -12.16
CA THR A 226 6.69 12.32 -12.08
C THR A 226 5.45 11.49 -11.75
N ASP A 227 5.51 10.16 -11.86
CA ASP A 227 4.35 9.30 -12.14
C ASP A 227 3.63 9.75 -13.42
N ILE A 228 3.35 8.81 -14.32
CA ILE A 228 2.48 9.11 -15.46
C ILE A 228 1.17 8.37 -15.22
N PRO A 229 0.04 9.09 -15.05
CA PRO A 229 -1.27 8.45 -14.96
C PRO A 229 -1.59 7.79 -16.30
N ASN A 230 -2.39 6.72 -16.28
CA ASN A 230 -2.81 5.99 -17.47
C ASN A 230 -1.64 5.56 -18.36
N HIS A 231 -0.57 5.04 -17.76
CA HIS A 231 0.65 4.66 -18.48
C HIS A 231 0.72 3.17 -18.80
N VAL A 232 0.27 2.31 -17.89
CA VAL A 232 0.37 0.86 -18.00
C VAL A 232 -0.94 0.30 -18.58
N ASP A 233 -0.83 -0.43 -19.68
CA ASP A 233 -1.96 -1.01 -20.42
C ASP A 233 -2.16 -2.49 -20.08
N SER A 234 -1.06 -3.23 -19.88
CA SER A 234 -1.06 -4.61 -19.38
C SER A 234 0.08 -4.84 -18.40
N LEU A 235 -0.14 -5.75 -17.45
CA LEU A 235 0.85 -6.19 -16.46
C LEU A 235 0.57 -7.65 -16.08
N GLU A 236 1.52 -8.51 -16.39
CA GLU A 236 1.44 -9.96 -16.24
C GLU A 236 2.76 -10.49 -15.70
N LEU A 237 2.70 -11.51 -14.85
CA LEU A 237 3.85 -12.18 -14.25
C LEU A 237 3.81 -13.66 -14.62
N ASP A 238 4.97 -14.15 -15.01
CA ASP A 238 5.31 -15.57 -15.13
C ASP A 238 6.13 -15.93 -13.89
N VAL A 239 5.76 -16.99 -13.18
CA VAL A 239 6.32 -17.34 -11.88
C VAL A 239 6.87 -18.77 -11.89
N TYR A 240 7.83 -19.02 -11.01
CA TYR A 240 8.29 -20.39 -10.79
C TYR A 240 7.26 -21.15 -9.94
N GLU A 241 6.29 -21.81 -10.58
CA GLU A 241 5.20 -22.55 -9.92
C GLU A 241 5.68 -23.60 -8.89
N ASN A 242 6.92 -24.07 -9.00
CA ASN A 242 7.54 -25.02 -8.07
C ASN A 242 8.13 -24.39 -6.81
N LYS A 243 7.97 -23.07 -6.62
CA LYS A 243 8.49 -22.30 -5.49
C LYS A 243 7.37 -21.90 -4.53
N ASP A 244 7.76 -21.53 -3.31
CA ASP A 244 6.84 -20.90 -2.37
C ASP A 244 6.60 -19.45 -2.81
N LEU A 245 5.37 -19.16 -3.25
CA LEU A 245 4.96 -17.85 -3.76
C LEU A 245 4.22 -17.02 -2.69
N THR A 246 4.14 -17.50 -1.45
CA THR A 246 3.42 -16.82 -0.36
C THR A 246 3.91 -15.39 -0.13
N GLY A 247 5.22 -15.16 -0.22
CA GLY A 247 5.81 -13.82 -0.09
C GLY A 247 5.37 -12.88 -1.20
N LEU A 248 5.37 -13.36 -2.45
CA LEU A 248 4.96 -12.59 -3.62
C LEU A 248 3.46 -12.24 -3.58
N VAL A 249 2.58 -13.19 -3.28
CA VAL A 249 1.13 -12.98 -3.24
C VAL A 249 0.75 -12.00 -2.12
N ASN A 250 1.36 -12.13 -0.93
CA ASN A 250 1.20 -11.14 0.15
C ASN A 250 1.69 -9.75 -0.23
N TYR A 251 2.76 -9.65 -1.03
CA TYR A 251 3.26 -8.38 -1.53
C TYR A 251 2.29 -7.76 -2.55
N LEU A 252 1.83 -8.53 -3.53
CA LEU A 252 0.86 -8.07 -4.54
C LEU A 252 -0.43 -7.56 -3.88
N SER A 253 -0.89 -8.25 -2.83
CA SER A 253 -2.11 -7.91 -2.10
C SER A 253 -2.08 -6.51 -1.44
N GLN A 254 -0.89 -5.94 -1.22
CA GLN A 254 -0.75 -4.56 -0.73
C GLN A 254 -1.08 -3.50 -1.79
N TYR A 255 -1.09 -3.87 -3.08
CA TYR A 255 -1.31 -2.97 -4.22
C TYR A 255 -2.57 -3.32 -5.01
N PHE A 256 -2.86 -4.61 -5.14
CA PHE A 256 -3.91 -5.18 -5.98
C PHE A 256 -4.82 -6.06 -5.13
N ALA A 257 -6.14 -6.03 -5.37
CA ALA A 257 -7.07 -6.92 -4.70
C ALA A 257 -6.84 -8.35 -5.20
N GLU A 258 -7.10 -9.35 -4.37
CA GLU A 258 -7.08 -10.71 -4.87
C GLU A 258 -8.37 -11.02 -5.63
N GLY A 259 -8.25 -11.45 -6.89
CA GLY A 259 -9.42 -11.67 -7.75
C GLY A 259 -10.39 -12.75 -7.28
N SER A 260 -9.94 -13.71 -6.46
CA SER A 260 -10.80 -14.79 -5.93
C SER A 260 -11.73 -14.32 -4.80
N VAL A 261 -11.33 -13.25 -4.09
CA VAL A 261 -11.98 -12.73 -2.87
C VAL A 261 -12.04 -11.20 -2.88
N TYR A 262 -12.16 -10.59 -4.06
CA TYR A 262 -12.05 -9.14 -4.23
C TYR A 262 -13.12 -8.35 -3.44
N SER A 263 -14.25 -8.98 -3.11
CA SER A 263 -15.29 -8.39 -2.25
C SER A 263 -14.77 -8.04 -0.85
N GLU A 264 -13.78 -8.78 -0.33
CA GLU A 264 -13.18 -8.50 0.98
C GLU A 264 -12.34 -7.21 0.98
N TYR A 265 -11.99 -6.72 -0.21
CA TYR A 265 -11.22 -5.49 -0.43
C TYR A 265 -12.11 -4.25 -0.65
N GLU A 266 -13.43 -4.42 -0.79
CA GLU A 266 -14.34 -3.29 -1.01
C GLU A 266 -14.30 -2.30 0.17
N GLY A 267 -14.14 -1.01 -0.15
CA GLY A 267 -14.04 0.06 0.86
C GLY A 267 -12.71 0.10 1.63
N ARG A 268 -11.72 -0.71 1.24
CA ARG A 268 -10.35 -0.66 1.78
C ARG A 268 -9.42 0.10 0.85
N PHE A 269 -8.26 0.48 1.39
CA PHE A 269 -7.23 1.22 0.69
C PHE A 269 -5.95 0.40 0.61
N ASN A 270 -5.30 0.48 -0.55
CA ASN A 270 -3.99 -0.10 -0.80
C ASN A 270 -2.88 0.76 -0.19
N VAL A 271 -1.64 0.31 -0.33
CA VAL A 271 -0.46 0.99 0.25
C VAL A 271 -0.18 2.39 -0.33
N TYR A 272 -0.81 2.75 -1.46
CA TYR A 272 -0.78 4.11 -2.00
C TYR A 272 -1.86 5.03 -1.42
N ASN A 273 -2.64 4.54 -0.45
CA ASN A 273 -3.81 5.21 0.09
C ASN A 273 -4.90 5.41 -0.98
N GLU A 274 -5.00 4.50 -1.94
CA GLU A 274 -6.02 4.52 -2.99
C GLU A 274 -6.99 3.35 -2.80
N PRO A 275 -8.27 3.50 -3.16
CA PRO A 275 -9.17 2.36 -3.27
C PRO A 275 -8.56 1.29 -4.18
N TYR A 276 -8.86 0.03 -3.90
CA TYR A 276 -8.49 -1.04 -4.82
C TYR A 276 -9.29 -0.88 -6.12
N GLU A 277 -8.60 -0.49 -7.19
CA GLU A 277 -9.17 -0.40 -8.56
C GLU A 277 -8.72 -1.58 -9.45
N PHE A 278 -7.68 -2.28 -9.02
CA PHE A 278 -7.01 -3.34 -9.75
C PHE A 278 -6.96 -4.61 -8.89
N MET A 279 -7.04 -5.76 -9.56
CA MET A 279 -6.94 -7.07 -8.95
C MET A 279 -5.91 -7.94 -9.66
N TYR A 280 -5.29 -8.87 -8.94
CA TYR A 280 -4.48 -9.93 -9.55
C TYR A 280 -5.29 -11.22 -9.62
N VAL A 281 -5.25 -11.89 -10.76
CA VAL A 281 -5.95 -13.16 -11.02
C VAL A 281 -4.90 -14.21 -11.36
N HIS A 282 -5.00 -15.38 -10.74
CA HIS A 282 -4.08 -16.49 -10.97
C HIS A 282 -4.79 -17.85 -10.89
N SER A 283 -4.17 -18.87 -11.46
CA SER A 283 -4.55 -20.28 -11.30
C SER A 283 -3.67 -21.05 -10.30
N LEU A 284 -2.77 -20.35 -9.60
CA LEU A 284 -1.87 -20.94 -8.61
C LEU A 284 -2.64 -21.56 -7.45
N ASN A 285 -2.15 -22.70 -6.94
CA ASN A 285 -2.72 -23.39 -5.78
C ASN A 285 -2.23 -22.76 -4.46
N ILE A 286 -2.63 -21.51 -4.22
CA ILE A 286 -2.27 -20.72 -3.04
C ILE A 286 -3.56 -20.30 -2.33
N GLU A 287 -3.55 -20.27 -1.00
CA GLU A 287 -4.70 -19.78 -0.24
C GLU A 287 -4.91 -18.29 -0.49
N PRO A 288 -6.18 -17.84 -0.64
CA PRO A 288 -6.47 -16.43 -0.77
C PRO A 288 -5.96 -15.61 0.42
N VAL A 289 -5.22 -14.56 0.11
CA VAL A 289 -4.86 -13.51 1.05
C VAL A 289 -6.10 -12.63 1.26
N VAL A 290 -6.78 -12.87 2.37
CA VAL A 290 -7.88 -12.03 2.80
C VAL A 290 -7.37 -10.92 3.73
N PRO A 291 -7.91 -9.69 3.62
CA PRO A 291 -7.67 -8.66 4.61
C PRO A 291 -8.05 -9.14 6.02
N LEU A 292 -7.27 -8.76 7.02
CA LEU A 292 -7.60 -9.04 8.42
C LEU A 292 -8.96 -8.39 8.76
N GLN A 293 -9.87 -9.20 9.32
CA GLN A 293 -11.17 -8.74 9.79
C GLN A 293 -11.04 -8.21 11.22
N ASP A 294 -11.45 -6.97 11.45
CA ASP A 294 -11.50 -6.33 12.77
C ASP A 294 -12.82 -6.65 13.48
N ILE A 295 -13.04 -7.94 13.79
CA ILE A 295 -14.21 -8.34 14.57
C ILE A 295 -13.78 -8.70 15.99
N ILE A 296 -14.29 -7.93 16.95
CA ILE A 296 -14.15 -8.23 18.37
C ILE A 296 -15.28 -9.17 18.73
N TYR A 297 -14.95 -10.46 18.78
CA TYR A 297 -15.79 -11.47 19.42
C TYR A 297 -15.22 -11.72 20.82
N ALA A 298 -16.00 -11.38 21.84
CA ALA A 298 -15.55 -11.53 23.21
C ALA A 298 -16.63 -12.03 24.17
N ASN A 299 -16.41 -13.23 24.70
CA ASN A 299 -17.22 -13.84 25.76
C ASN A 299 -17.03 -13.20 27.14
N TYR A 300 -15.88 -12.55 27.37
CA TYR A 300 -15.56 -11.95 28.67
C TYR A 300 -15.01 -10.54 28.52
N GLU A 301 -15.53 -9.64 29.35
CA GLU A 301 -14.98 -8.32 29.63
C GLU A 301 -14.23 -8.36 30.96
N ILE A 302 -12.98 -7.93 30.96
CA ILE A 302 -12.11 -7.89 32.13
C ILE A 302 -11.78 -6.44 32.44
N ILE A 303 -12.16 -5.98 33.63
CA ILE A 303 -11.99 -4.59 34.06
C ILE A 303 -10.98 -4.55 35.21
N ILE A 304 -10.00 -3.66 35.10
CA ILE A 304 -9.05 -3.38 36.18
C ILE A 304 -9.57 -2.22 37.05
N SER A 305 -9.49 -2.40 38.37
CA SER A 305 -9.97 -1.44 39.36
C SER A 305 -9.05 -1.42 40.57
N ARG A 306 -9.23 -0.44 41.47
CA ARG A 306 -8.40 -0.33 42.68
C ARG A 306 -8.92 -1.22 43.80
N ILE A 307 -7.99 -1.84 44.53
CA ILE A 307 -8.33 -2.65 45.72
C ILE A 307 -8.89 -1.79 46.84
N ASP A 308 -8.47 -0.52 46.94
CA ASP A 308 -8.96 0.43 47.95
C ASP A 308 -10.38 0.95 47.67
N GLY A 309 -10.98 0.58 46.54
CA GLY A 309 -12.35 0.92 46.16
C GLY A 309 -12.55 2.36 45.67
N LYS A 310 -11.47 3.12 45.45
CA LYS A 310 -11.58 4.43 44.78
C LYS A 310 -12.02 4.24 43.31
N SER A 311 -12.84 5.16 42.81
CA SER A 311 -13.38 5.13 41.45
C SER A 311 -12.32 5.35 40.38
N ASP A 312 -11.42 6.30 40.64
CA ASP A 312 -10.44 6.77 39.66
C ASP A 312 -9.24 5.82 39.73
N LEU A 313 -8.86 5.24 38.59
CA LEU A 313 -7.84 4.20 38.56
C LEU A 313 -6.47 4.76 38.99
N GLU A 314 -6.09 5.95 38.51
CA GLU A 314 -4.82 6.63 38.80
C GLU A 314 -3.60 5.69 38.70
N MET A 315 -3.62 4.79 37.72
CA MET A 315 -2.60 3.74 37.62
C MET A 315 -1.35 4.24 36.90
N SER A 316 -0.19 3.90 37.43
CA SER A 316 1.09 4.25 36.80
C SER A 316 1.23 3.58 35.42
N HIS A 317 1.75 4.32 34.44
CA HIS A 317 2.01 3.84 33.07
C HIS A 317 2.84 2.54 33.01
N VAL A 318 3.68 2.28 34.02
CA VAL A 318 4.50 1.04 34.10
C VAL A 318 3.67 -0.24 34.07
N TYR A 319 2.42 -0.21 34.54
CA TYR A 319 1.50 -1.36 34.43
C TYR A 319 1.03 -1.55 32.99
N SER A 320 0.79 -0.46 32.27
CA SER A 320 0.39 -0.50 30.86
C SER A 320 1.54 -0.93 29.96
N ASP A 321 2.74 -0.42 30.22
CA ASP A 321 3.96 -0.85 29.51
C ASP A 321 4.16 -2.36 29.64
N ALA A 322 3.98 -2.91 30.85
CA ALA A 322 4.09 -4.35 31.08
C ALA A 322 3.00 -5.16 30.36
N LEU A 323 1.75 -4.66 30.33
CA LEU A 323 0.67 -5.31 29.60
C LEU A 323 0.90 -5.35 28.08
N ILE A 324 1.52 -4.30 27.54
CA ILE A 324 1.85 -4.20 26.11
C ILE A 324 3.09 -5.04 25.78
N GLU A 325 4.11 -5.05 26.63
CA GLU A 325 5.33 -5.85 26.45
C GLU A 325 5.01 -7.36 26.41
N ASP A 326 4.11 -7.82 27.28
CA ASP A 326 3.68 -9.21 27.32
C ASP A 326 2.60 -9.56 26.27
N TYR A 327 2.04 -8.57 25.56
CA TYR A 327 0.87 -8.76 24.70
C TYR A 327 1.07 -9.86 23.65
N ASP A 328 2.20 -9.89 22.95
CA ASP A 328 2.46 -10.88 21.89
C ASP A 328 2.30 -12.32 22.39
N LYS A 329 2.70 -12.59 23.64
CA LYS A 329 2.59 -13.90 24.28
C LYS A 329 1.15 -14.32 24.57
N TYR A 330 0.26 -13.36 24.82
CA TYR A 330 -1.14 -13.61 25.19
C TYR A 330 -2.15 -13.14 24.13
N SER A 331 -1.69 -12.59 23.00
CA SER A 331 -2.52 -12.00 21.94
C SER A 331 -3.47 -12.99 21.24
N GLN A 332 -3.20 -14.29 21.37
CA GLN A 332 -4.10 -15.37 20.93
C GLN A 332 -5.32 -15.53 21.85
N HIS A 333 -5.23 -15.00 23.07
CA HIS A 333 -6.28 -15.08 24.09
C HIS A 333 -7.04 -13.76 24.27
N ILE A 334 -6.50 -12.66 23.75
CA ILE A 334 -7.03 -11.31 23.88
C ILE A 334 -7.60 -10.89 22.53
N SER A 335 -8.89 -10.55 22.49
CA SER A 335 -9.52 -9.98 21.30
C SER A 335 -9.21 -8.49 21.18
N ASP A 336 -9.15 -7.78 22.32
CA ASP A 336 -8.81 -6.36 22.38
C ASP A 336 -8.33 -5.94 23.78
N ILE A 337 -7.56 -4.87 23.85
CA ILE A 337 -7.14 -4.22 25.10
C ILE A 337 -7.24 -2.70 24.91
N VAL A 338 -7.97 -2.06 25.83
CA VAL A 338 -8.12 -0.61 25.89
C VAL A 338 -7.50 -0.11 27.17
N ILE A 339 -6.39 0.61 27.01
CA ILE A 339 -5.66 1.36 28.03
C ILE A 339 -5.89 2.83 27.72
N SER A 340 -6.78 3.46 28.50
CA SER A 340 -7.09 4.87 28.31
C SER A 340 -6.31 5.73 29.29
N THR A 341 -5.58 6.69 28.76
CA THR A 341 -4.92 7.74 29.56
C THR A 341 -5.90 8.86 29.90
N GLY A 342 -7.03 8.97 29.20
CA GLY A 342 -7.99 10.09 29.32
C GLY A 342 -7.46 11.47 28.89
N VAL A 343 -6.15 11.59 28.70
CA VAL A 343 -5.49 12.83 28.33
C VAL A 343 -5.56 13.02 26.82
N LYS A 344 -6.46 13.92 26.41
CA LYS A 344 -6.38 14.57 25.10
C LYS A 344 -5.16 15.51 25.12
N GLY A 345 -4.34 15.46 24.08
CA GLY A 345 -3.21 16.39 23.91
C GLY A 345 -3.64 17.86 23.97
N VAL A 346 -2.68 18.77 23.98
CA VAL A 346 -2.94 20.21 24.10
C VAL A 346 -2.96 20.90 22.74
N ASN A 347 -3.85 21.89 22.56
CA ASN A 347 -3.85 22.74 21.36
C ASN A 347 -2.74 23.80 21.46
N PRO A 348 -1.80 23.86 20.50
CA PRO A 348 -0.78 24.90 20.48
C PRO A 348 -1.27 26.33 20.48
N ASP A 349 -2.41 26.59 19.88
CA ASP A 349 -2.93 27.94 19.74
C ASP A 349 -3.56 28.47 21.04
N ASP A 350 -3.79 27.61 22.03
CA ASP A 350 -4.42 28.00 23.31
C ASP A 350 -3.47 28.75 24.26
N TYR A 351 -2.20 28.94 23.88
CA TYR A 351 -1.18 29.47 24.79
C TYR A 351 -0.44 30.70 24.24
N PRO A 352 0.08 31.59 25.11
CA PRO A 352 0.68 32.85 24.68
C PRO A 352 1.94 32.66 23.83
N THR A 353 1.99 33.35 22.70
CA THR A 353 3.17 33.46 21.83
C THR A 353 4.13 34.58 22.24
N ASP A 354 3.74 35.42 23.21
CA ASP A 354 4.57 36.50 23.75
C ASP A 354 5.76 35.93 24.55
N SER A 355 6.95 36.49 24.32
CA SER A 355 8.18 36.09 24.99
C SER A 355 8.28 36.55 26.44
N SER A 356 7.45 37.52 26.85
CA SER A 356 7.47 38.17 28.18
C SER A 356 6.51 37.55 29.21
N GLU A 357 5.59 36.69 28.78
CA GLU A 357 4.71 35.92 29.67
C GLU A 357 5.21 34.48 29.83
N PRO A 358 4.95 33.82 30.98
CA PRO A 358 5.14 32.38 31.12
C PRO A 358 4.23 31.63 30.12
N GLY A 359 4.72 31.46 28.89
CA GLY A 359 3.95 30.85 27.80
C GLY A 359 4.18 29.35 27.66
N TYR A 360 3.36 28.76 26.79
CA TYR A 360 3.36 27.38 26.28
C TYR A 360 4.69 26.63 26.29
N TYR A 361 5.74 27.30 25.81
CA TYR A 361 7.03 26.71 25.53
C TYR A 361 7.97 26.69 26.73
N ASN A 362 7.55 27.13 27.92
CA ASN A 362 8.37 26.98 29.13
C ASN A 362 8.29 25.56 29.74
N TYR A 363 7.43 24.71 29.17
CA TYR A 363 7.32 23.28 29.48
C TYR A 363 7.47 22.50 28.17
N PRO A 364 8.06 21.29 28.21
CA PRO A 364 8.16 20.46 27.03
C PRO A 364 6.78 20.12 26.50
N LEU A 365 6.58 20.46 25.25
CA LEU A 365 5.27 20.49 24.68
C LEU A 365 5.13 19.55 23.50
N TYR A 366 4.12 18.71 23.56
CA TYR A 366 3.88 17.68 22.58
C TYR A 366 2.88 18.19 21.55
N SER A 367 3.40 18.49 20.36
CA SER A 367 2.58 18.82 19.19
C SER A 367 2.69 17.71 18.16
N ILE A 368 1.62 17.51 17.41
CA ILE A 368 1.67 16.65 16.24
C ILE A 368 1.91 17.50 15.00
N GLN A 369 2.96 17.17 14.26
CA GLN A 369 3.21 17.71 12.94
C GLN A 369 3.21 16.58 11.91
N MET A 370 2.61 16.83 10.76
CA MET A 370 2.86 16.00 9.59
C MET A 370 4.08 16.53 8.84
N ASN A 371 4.67 15.70 7.99
CA ASN A 371 5.69 16.17 7.04
C ASN A 371 5.20 17.46 6.33
N PHE A 372 6.03 18.52 6.32
CA PHE A 372 5.66 19.91 5.97
C PHE A 372 4.86 20.08 4.66
N GLY A 373 5.14 19.25 3.66
CA GLY A 373 4.41 19.27 2.39
C GLY A 373 2.95 18.85 2.50
N PHE A 374 2.61 17.95 3.44
CA PHE A 374 1.27 17.40 3.64
C PHE A 374 0.41 18.33 4.51
N GLN A 375 1.00 18.97 5.51
CA GLN A 375 0.31 19.91 6.40
C GLN A 375 -0.23 21.14 5.64
N SER A 376 0.56 21.70 4.72
CA SER A 376 0.15 22.88 3.95
C SER A 376 -1.04 22.61 3.01
N GLN A 377 -1.15 21.41 2.43
CA GLN A 377 -2.30 21.06 1.59
C GLN A 377 -3.57 20.86 2.40
N PHE A 378 -3.45 20.30 3.60
CA PHE A 378 -4.57 20.23 4.51
C PHE A 378 -5.06 21.64 4.86
N TRP A 379 -4.18 22.53 5.29
CA TRP A 379 -4.54 23.93 5.61
C TRP A 379 -5.16 24.70 4.43
N ASN A 380 -4.75 24.39 3.19
CA ASN A 380 -5.33 25.02 2.00
C ASN A 380 -6.76 24.55 1.70
N ASN A 381 -7.11 23.34 2.12
CA ASN A 381 -8.39 22.70 1.79
C ASN A 381 -9.35 22.61 2.98
N TYR A 382 -8.84 22.76 4.21
CA TYR A 382 -9.56 22.58 5.46
C TYR A 382 -9.11 23.63 6.48
N GLU A 383 -10.08 24.34 7.05
CA GLU A 383 -9.83 25.50 7.92
C GLU A 383 -9.18 25.12 9.27
N ASP A 384 -9.35 23.88 9.75
CA ASP A 384 -8.91 23.45 11.07
C ASP A 384 -8.08 22.15 11.03
N PHE A 385 -6.76 22.24 11.17
CA PHE A 385 -5.92 21.04 11.42
C PHE A 385 -6.24 20.50 12.80
N PRO A 386 -6.41 19.17 12.99
CA PRO A 386 -6.73 18.62 14.30
C PRO A 386 -5.65 19.02 15.30
N PRO A 387 -5.97 19.87 16.29
CA PRO A 387 -4.96 20.43 17.16
C PRO A 387 -4.53 19.42 18.24
N PHE A 388 -5.28 18.32 18.38
CA PHE A 388 -5.09 17.37 19.44
C PHE A 388 -4.58 16.02 18.93
N TYR A 389 -3.96 15.29 19.83
CA TYR A 389 -3.66 13.89 19.66
C TYR A 389 -4.10 13.08 20.87
N GLN A 390 -4.26 11.78 20.68
CA GLN A 390 -4.61 10.89 21.78
C GLN A 390 -3.95 9.54 21.59
N ALA A 391 -3.26 9.09 22.62
CA ALA A 391 -2.71 7.74 22.68
C ALA A 391 -3.87 6.75 22.86
N VAL A 392 -3.91 5.73 22.02
CA VAL A 392 -4.90 4.65 22.07
C VAL A 392 -4.19 3.31 21.94
N THR A 393 -4.84 2.26 22.41
CA THR A 393 -4.35 0.89 22.26
C THR A 393 -5.17 0.08 21.27
N GLY A 394 -6.36 0.54 20.89
CA GLY A 394 -7.22 -0.17 19.94
C GLY A 394 -8.15 0.73 19.15
N ILE A 395 -8.72 0.18 18.07
CA ILE A 395 -9.72 0.86 17.25
C ILE A 395 -11.06 1.00 17.98
N SER A 396 -11.39 0.06 18.87
CA SER A 396 -12.61 0.11 19.69
C SER A 396 -12.68 1.39 20.53
N GLU A 397 -11.53 1.82 21.07
CA GLU A 397 -11.38 3.06 21.83
C GLU A 397 -11.68 4.28 20.95
N ILE A 398 -11.14 4.33 19.74
CA ILE A 398 -11.45 5.40 18.77
C ILE A 398 -12.96 5.44 18.49
N LYS A 399 -13.56 4.27 18.25
CA LYS A 399 -15.00 4.15 17.94
C LYS A 399 -15.89 4.57 19.10
N SER A 400 -15.48 4.33 20.36
CA SER A 400 -16.27 4.71 21.53
C SER A 400 -16.19 6.21 21.83
N MET A 401 -15.10 6.88 21.45
CA MET A 401 -14.88 8.32 21.67
C MET A 401 -15.60 9.24 20.67
N LYS A 402 -16.08 8.70 19.54
CA LYS A 402 -16.64 9.49 18.43
C LYS A 402 -17.99 8.94 17.97
N LYS A 403 -18.94 9.84 17.72
CA LYS A 403 -20.29 9.47 17.25
C LYS A 403 -20.24 8.94 15.82
N ASN A 404 -20.99 7.85 15.58
CA ASN A 404 -21.09 7.18 14.28
C ASN A 404 -19.72 6.92 13.65
N CYS A 405 -18.74 6.55 14.48
CA CYS A 405 -17.36 6.46 14.02
C CYS A 405 -17.11 5.16 13.25
N LYS A 406 -16.56 5.30 12.05
CA LYS A 406 -16.01 4.20 11.27
C LYS A 406 -14.50 4.41 11.17
N VAL A 407 -13.75 3.35 11.41
CA VAL A 407 -12.28 3.35 11.23
C VAL A 407 -11.96 2.38 10.11
N THR A 408 -11.14 2.82 9.17
CA THR A 408 -10.67 2.02 8.03
C THR A 408 -9.15 1.96 8.10
N LEU A 409 -8.61 0.75 8.27
CA LEU A 409 -7.17 0.51 8.19
C LEU A 409 -6.74 0.17 6.76
N HIS A 410 -5.49 0.54 6.45
CA HIS A 410 -4.82 0.14 5.22
C HIS A 410 -4.58 -1.37 5.21
N PHE A 411 -4.49 -1.95 4.02
CA PHE A 411 -4.26 -3.38 3.88
C PHE A 411 -3.01 -3.85 4.61
N GLY A 412 -3.12 -5.05 5.20
CA GLY A 412 -2.05 -5.65 6.00
C GLY A 412 -2.02 -5.17 7.44
N TYR A 413 -2.83 -4.17 7.84
CA TYR A 413 -2.98 -3.76 9.23
C TYR A 413 -4.32 -4.22 9.82
N SER A 414 -4.33 -4.38 11.14
CA SER A 414 -5.46 -4.77 11.97
C SER A 414 -5.46 -3.99 13.28
N SER A 415 -6.55 -4.11 14.04
CA SER A 415 -6.67 -3.53 15.38
C SER A 415 -5.54 -3.97 16.32
N LYS A 416 -5.01 -5.20 16.15
CA LYS A 416 -3.89 -5.70 16.95
C LYS A 416 -2.61 -4.90 16.76
N ASP A 417 -2.41 -4.39 15.55
CA ASP A 417 -1.24 -3.58 15.21
C ASP A 417 -1.27 -2.22 15.92
N MET A 418 -2.46 -1.74 16.34
CA MET A 418 -2.58 -0.54 17.18
C MET A 418 -2.15 -0.78 18.64
N ILE A 419 -2.18 -2.04 19.10
CA ILE A 419 -1.72 -2.44 20.45
C ILE A 419 -0.19 -2.58 20.42
N VAL A 420 0.31 -3.44 19.52
CA VAL A 420 1.74 -3.69 19.32
C VAL A 420 2.10 -3.46 17.85
N PRO A 421 2.84 -2.40 17.54
CA PRO A 421 3.29 -2.13 16.19
C PRO A 421 4.18 -3.23 15.61
N LYS A 422 4.07 -3.53 14.31
CA LYS A 422 4.88 -4.56 13.66
C LYS A 422 6.35 -4.17 13.64
N GLN A 423 7.20 -5.08 14.10
CA GLN A 423 8.64 -4.86 14.15
C GLN A 423 9.27 -4.49 12.80
N THR A 424 8.67 -4.91 11.68
CA THR A 424 9.12 -4.58 10.31
C THR A 424 8.93 -3.11 9.92
N ASP A 425 8.01 -2.40 10.57
CA ASP A 425 7.77 -0.97 10.34
C ASP A 425 8.51 -0.08 11.35
N ILE A 426 8.99 -0.65 12.46
CA ILE A 426 9.65 0.08 13.53
C ILE A 426 11.13 0.28 13.20
N ASP A 427 11.58 1.53 13.30
CA ASP A 427 12.98 1.90 13.10
C ASP A 427 13.48 2.86 14.20
N HIS A 428 14.58 3.58 13.93
CA HIS A 428 15.12 4.54 14.90
C HIS A 428 14.13 5.69 15.20
N TYR A 429 13.32 6.10 14.24
CA TYR A 429 12.39 7.23 14.31
C TYR A 429 10.92 6.80 14.44
N VAL A 430 10.46 5.83 13.64
CA VAL A 430 9.09 5.30 13.67
C VAL A 430 8.94 4.35 14.85
N LYS A 431 8.11 4.73 15.82
CA LYS A 431 7.87 3.98 17.07
C LYS A 431 6.46 3.44 17.20
N GLY A 432 5.57 3.81 16.28
CA GLY A 432 4.19 3.38 16.34
C GLY A 432 3.39 3.78 15.12
N TYR A 433 2.07 3.75 15.27
CA TYR A 433 1.13 4.04 14.19
C TYR A 433 0.16 5.17 14.51
N ALA A 434 -0.46 5.72 13.46
CA ALA A 434 -1.45 6.77 13.55
C ALA A 434 -2.69 6.45 12.71
N VAL A 435 -3.86 6.86 13.21
CA VAL A 435 -5.14 6.91 12.51
C VAL A 435 -5.58 8.36 12.42
N ILE A 436 -5.70 8.86 11.20
CA ILE A 436 -5.96 10.29 10.91
C ILE A 436 -7.43 10.54 10.52
N PRO A 437 -7.93 11.78 10.61
CA PRO A 437 -9.20 12.17 10.01
C PRO A 437 -9.32 11.84 8.51
N LEU A 438 -10.52 11.43 8.04
CA LEU A 438 -10.80 11.23 6.61
C LEU A 438 -10.39 12.45 5.74
N PRO A 439 -10.72 13.70 6.09
CA PRO A 439 -10.26 14.87 5.32
C PRO A 439 -8.75 14.94 5.13
N MET A 440 -7.98 14.56 6.17
CA MET A 440 -6.52 14.49 6.07
C MET A 440 -6.07 13.36 5.17
N HIS A 441 -6.71 12.20 5.23
CA HIS A 441 -6.42 11.11 4.30
C HIS A 441 -6.70 11.52 2.85
N GLU A 442 -7.86 12.14 2.56
CA GLU A 442 -8.23 12.59 1.22
C GLU A 442 -7.33 13.68 0.65
N ALA A 443 -6.87 14.62 1.49
CA ALA A 443 -5.90 15.63 1.07
C ALA A 443 -4.59 15.01 0.59
N ASN A 444 -4.25 13.83 1.10
CA ASN A 444 -2.96 13.21 0.86
C ASN A 444 -3.01 12.11 -0.21
N ARG A 445 -4.10 11.37 -0.40
CA ARG A 445 -4.18 10.15 -1.24
C ARG A 445 -3.65 10.24 -2.68
N ASN A 446 -3.59 11.42 -3.29
CA ASN A 446 -3.18 11.60 -4.69
C ASN A 446 -1.68 11.90 -4.91
N ARG A 447 -0.82 11.83 -3.87
CA ARG A 447 0.61 12.16 -4.03
C ARG A 447 1.44 10.93 -4.39
N PHE A 448 2.41 11.16 -5.28
CA PHE A 448 3.31 10.14 -5.79
C PHE A 448 4.21 9.50 -4.71
N ASP A 449 4.51 10.21 -3.62
CA ASP A 449 5.39 9.80 -2.52
C ASP A 449 4.65 9.26 -1.28
N ASN A 450 3.35 8.95 -1.41
CA ASN A 450 2.42 8.61 -0.32
C ASN A 450 2.71 7.36 0.50
N VAL A 451 3.73 6.57 0.15
CA VAL A 451 3.93 5.23 0.71
C VAL A 451 4.24 5.26 2.22
N ASN A 452 4.62 6.42 2.79
CA ASN A 452 4.95 6.55 4.20
C ASN A 452 4.56 7.93 4.76
N ILE A 453 3.27 8.18 4.94
CA ILE A 453 2.82 9.36 5.67
C ILE A 453 3.22 9.20 7.14
N ILE A 454 4.03 10.12 7.64
CA ILE A 454 4.51 10.14 9.01
C ILE A 454 3.92 11.32 9.78
N VAL A 455 3.42 11.00 10.95
CA VAL A 455 2.97 11.92 11.99
C VAL A 455 4.07 12.00 13.05
N ARG A 456 4.55 13.19 13.38
CA ARG A 456 5.64 13.41 14.33
C ARG A 456 5.09 13.98 15.62
N MET A 457 5.36 13.31 16.72
CA MET A 457 5.18 13.87 18.05
C MET A 457 6.46 14.60 18.42
N ASN A 458 6.37 15.92 18.51
CA ASN A 458 7.51 16.78 18.81
C ASN A 458 7.35 17.39 20.18
N GLU A 459 8.45 17.43 20.94
CA GLU A 459 8.64 18.25 22.12
C GLU A 459 9.14 19.63 21.70
N ALA A 460 8.35 20.67 21.93
CA ALA A 460 8.76 22.07 21.77
C ALA A 460 9.14 22.64 23.14
N MET A 461 10.28 23.32 23.20
CA MET A 461 10.74 24.02 24.41
C MET A 461 11.36 25.37 24.06
N ALA A 462 11.23 26.30 24.99
CA ALA A 462 11.89 27.59 24.96
C ALA A 462 13.28 27.43 25.56
N GLU A 463 14.28 27.73 24.76
CA GLU A 463 15.66 27.86 25.21
C GLU A 463 16.00 29.35 25.30
N TYR A 464 16.97 29.68 26.14
CA TYR A 464 17.48 31.04 26.27
C TYR A 464 18.93 31.06 25.85
N GLU A 465 19.25 31.87 24.86
CA GLU A 465 20.64 32.18 24.51
C GLU A 465 21.33 32.92 25.66
N GLU A 466 22.67 32.92 25.67
CA GLU A 466 23.48 33.72 26.60
C GLU A 466 23.12 35.23 26.56
N SER A 467 22.58 35.70 25.44
CA SER A 467 22.08 37.06 25.24
C SER A 467 20.78 37.37 26.02
N GLY A 468 20.18 36.37 26.66
CA GLY A 468 18.84 36.43 27.26
C GLY A 468 17.72 36.34 26.22
N ARG A 469 18.04 36.19 24.93
CA ARG A 469 17.07 36.00 23.87
C ARG A 469 16.46 34.61 23.96
N ARG A 470 15.13 34.56 23.98
CA ARG A 470 14.36 33.32 23.87
C ARG A 470 14.43 32.79 22.43
N ILE A 471 14.83 31.54 22.26
CA ILE A 471 14.75 30.77 21.02
C ILE A 471 13.86 29.55 21.25
N PHE A 472 13.32 28.99 20.16
CA PHE A 472 12.46 27.81 20.23
C PHE A 472 13.22 26.64 19.64
N SER A 473 13.39 25.59 20.43
CA SER A 473 13.83 24.31 19.93
C SER A 473 12.64 23.35 19.86
N CYS A 474 12.69 22.50 18.83
CA CYS A 474 11.67 21.50 18.57
C CYS A 474 12.42 20.19 18.32
N ARG A 475 12.15 19.19 19.15
CA ARG A 475 12.77 17.88 19.06
C ARG A 475 11.69 16.84 18.77
N THR A 476 11.87 16.07 17.70
CA THR A 476 11.02 14.91 17.46
C THR A 476 11.31 13.83 18.51
N ILE A 477 10.28 13.46 19.27
CA ILE A 477 10.34 12.41 20.29
C ILE A 477 10.03 11.06 19.66
N SER A 478 8.99 11.00 18.83
CA SER A 478 8.59 9.79 18.13
C SER A 478 7.85 10.10 16.84
N CYS A 479 8.01 9.21 15.87
CA CYS A 479 7.26 9.22 14.63
C CYS A 479 6.24 8.07 14.60
N PHE A 480 5.10 8.33 13.99
CA PHE A 480 3.99 7.39 13.84
C PHE A 480 3.65 7.26 12.35
N LYS A 481 3.70 6.04 11.84
CA LYS A 481 3.29 5.76 10.45
C LYS A 481 1.77 5.75 10.37
N VAL A 482 1.19 6.47 9.42
CA VAL A 482 -0.26 6.46 9.22
C VAL A 482 -0.66 5.11 8.60
N ILE A 483 -1.52 4.38 9.29
CA ILE A 483 -2.00 3.05 8.85
C ILE A 483 -3.51 3.01 8.63
N GLY A 484 -4.20 4.13 8.76
CA GLY A 484 -5.62 4.20 8.54
C GLY A 484 -6.19 5.59 8.79
N TYR A 485 -7.50 5.69 8.63
CA TYR A 485 -8.24 6.91 8.89
C TYR A 485 -9.58 6.61 9.55
N TYR A 486 -10.22 7.65 10.09
CA TYR A 486 -11.56 7.56 10.67
C TYR A 486 -12.54 8.56 10.07
N GLU A 487 -13.80 8.14 10.02
CA GLU A 487 -14.97 8.91 9.61
C GLU A 487 -15.87 9.09 10.81
N THR A 488 -16.45 10.27 11.00
CA THR A 488 -17.37 10.54 12.11
C THR A 488 -18.29 11.71 11.79
N THR A 489 -19.40 11.83 12.53
CA THR A 489 -20.25 13.02 12.53
C THR A 489 -19.77 14.11 13.51
N ASP A 490 -18.79 13.82 14.36
CA ASP A 490 -18.17 14.81 15.25
C ASP A 490 -17.11 15.65 14.52
N LYS A 491 -16.55 16.66 15.19
CA LYS A 491 -15.41 17.43 14.66
C LYS A 491 -14.16 16.54 14.52
N TYR A 492 -13.44 16.72 13.42
CA TYR A 492 -12.12 16.14 13.17
C TYR A 492 -11.02 16.92 13.89
N ASP A 493 -10.95 16.76 15.20
CA ASP A 493 -10.05 17.52 16.09
C ASP A 493 -8.91 16.69 16.70
N VAL A 494 -8.91 15.35 16.50
CA VAL A 494 -7.91 14.45 17.09
C VAL A 494 -7.21 13.61 16.02
N ILE A 495 -5.89 13.46 16.15
CA ILE A 495 -5.11 12.38 15.54
C ILE A 495 -4.88 11.29 16.58
N TYR A 496 -5.29 10.07 16.29
CA TYR A 496 -5.08 8.95 17.20
C TYR A 496 -3.73 8.32 16.91
N ILE A 497 -2.92 8.11 17.94
CA ILE A 497 -1.59 7.48 17.87
C ILE A 497 -1.54 6.27 18.79
N THR A 498 -0.72 5.28 18.47
CA THR A 498 -0.54 4.11 19.35
C THR A 498 0.07 4.53 20.69
N TYR A 499 -0.38 3.90 21.78
CA TYR A 499 0.24 4.03 23.10
C TYR A 499 1.72 3.66 23.04
N ALA A 500 2.04 2.54 22.39
CA ALA A 500 3.40 2.17 22.04
C ALA A 500 4.07 3.30 21.21
N GLY A 501 5.18 3.81 21.71
CA GLY A 501 5.90 4.96 21.15
C GLY A 501 5.45 6.30 21.72
N SER A 502 4.17 6.47 22.07
CA SER A 502 3.70 7.68 22.77
C SER A 502 4.15 7.67 24.24
N ASN A 503 4.17 6.49 24.87
CA ASN A 503 4.57 6.26 26.25
C ASN A 503 6.02 6.66 26.57
N GLU A 504 6.88 6.86 25.57
CA GLU A 504 8.23 7.43 25.75
C GLU A 504 8.22 8.79 26.47
N LYS A 505 7.13 9.56 26.34
CA LYS A 505 6.97 10.84 27.05
C LYS A 505 6.99 10.70 28.57
N TYR A 506 6.56 9.55 29.11
CA TYR A 506 6.47 9.34 30.56
C TYR A 506 7.83 9.25 31.26
N LYS A 507 8.92 9.08 30.50
CA LYS A 507 10.30 9.16 31.02
C LYS A 507 10.73 10.58 31.35
N LEU A 508 9.89 11.57 31.06
CA LEU A 508 10.18 12.99 31.23
C LEU A 508 9.38 13.54 32.42
N GLU A 509 10.06 14.33 33.25
CA GLU A 509 9.56 14.85 34.53
C GLU A 509 8.13 15.44 34.45
N PRO A 510 7.74 16.22 33.41
CA PRO A 510 6.40 16.83 33.37
C PRO A 510 5.25 15.84 33.19
N PHE A 511 5.54 14.62 32.74
CA PHE A 511 4.54 13.57 32.49
C PHE A 511 4.66 12.39 33.45
N GLU A 512 5.60 12.43 34.39
CA GLU A 512 5.81 11.35 35.37
C GLU A 512 4.54 11.10 36.21
N ASN A 513 3.73 12.14 36.42
CA ASN A 513 2.49 12.09 37.20
C ASN A 513 1.23 11.88 36.33
N GLU A 514 1.35 11.79 35.00
CA GLU A 514 0.24 11.32 34.18
C GLU A 514 -0.06 9.85 34.53
N HIS A 515 -1.34 9.51 34.52
CA HIS A 515 -1.81 8.20 34.94
C HIS A 515 -2.81 7.61 33.95
N ILE A 516 -3.00 6.31 34.08
CA ILE A 516 -3.97 5.52 33.33
C ILE A 516 -5.30 5.59 34.06
N GLU A 517 -6.34 6.03 33.34
CA GLU A 517 -7.68 6.22 33.88
C GLU A 517 -8.52 4.95 33.81
N SER A 518 -8.27 4.09 32.80
CA SER A 518 -8.96 2.81 32.70
C SER A 518 -8.14 1.77 31.93
N VAL A 519 -8.31 0.51 32.32
CA VAL A 519 -7.81 -0.65 31.57
C VAL A 519 -8.94 -1.67 31.47
N THR A 520 -9.31 -1.99 30.23
CA THR A 520 -10.30 -3.02 29.91
C THR A 520 -9.72 -3.98 28.89
N LEU A 521 -9.88 -5.29 29.12
CA LEU A 521 -9.48 -6.33 28.20
C LEU A 521 -10.70 -7.13 27.79
N TRP A 522 -10.74 -7.55 26.53
CA TRP A 522 -11.72 -8.47 26.01
C TRP A 522 -11.03 -9.78 25.66
N ALA A 523 -11.55 -10.88 26.19
CA ALA A 523 -11.01 -12.22 25.92
C ALA A 523 -11.59 -12.78 24.61
N GLN A 524 -10.80 -13.50 23.82
CA GLN A 524 -11.33 -14.23 22.66
C GLN A 524 -12.33 -15.32 23.10
N ASP A 525 -13.35 -15.55 22.27
CA ASP A 525 -14.46 -16.47 22.58
C ASP A 525 -14.03 -17.87 23.02
N ASP A 526 -13.06 -18.48 22.33
CA ASP A 526 -12.63 -19.87 22.57
C ASP A 526 -11.48 -19.99 23.60
N THR A 527 -11.17 -18.91 24.32
CA THR A 527 -10.03 -18.88 25.25
C THR A 527 -10.30 -19.61 26.56
N ASP A 528 -9.32 -20.41 27.00
CA ASP A 528 -9.26 -20.83 28.41
C ASP A 528 -8.92 -19.63 29.28
N ILE A 529 -9.95 -19.06 29.91
CA ILE A 529 -9.86 -17.87 30.76
C ILE A 529 -8.82 -18.04 31.89
N LYS A 530 -8.47 -19.26 32.29
CA LYS A 530 -7.43 -19.50 33.31
C LYS A 530 -6.05 -19.03 32.87
N VAL A 531 -5.75 -19.10 31.57
CA VAL A 531 -4.48 -18.60 31.03
C VAL A 531 -4.41 -17.09 31.19
N LEU A 532 -5.50 -16.38 30.87
CA LEU A 532 -5.60 -14.93 31.09
C LEU A 532 -5.60 -14.56 32.57
N GLN A 533 -6.25 -15.33 33.43
CA GLN A 533 -6.20 -15.12 34.88
C GLN A 533 -4.76 -15.24 35.40
N GLY A 534 -4.03 -16.28 34.98
CA GLY A 534 -2.61 -16.44 35.33
C GLY A 534 -1.74 -15.28 34.83
N TYR A 535 -2.03 -14.76 33.63
CA TYR A 535 -1.38 -13.56 33.10
C TYR A 535 -1.65 -12.33 33.97
N LEU A 536 -2.93 -12.03 34.25
CA LEU A 536 -3.34 -10.86 35.01
C LEU A 536 -2.87 -10.92 36.47
N GLU A 537 -2.87 -12.10 37.08
CA GLU A 537 -2.41 -12.33 38.46
C GLU A 537 -0.94 -11.99 38.68
N GLN A 538 -0.14 -11.83 37.62
CA GLN A 538 1.22 -11.30 37.74
C GLN A 538 1.23 -9.84 38.20
N TYR A 539 0.18 -9.07 37.89
CA TYR A 539 0.12 -7.62 38.10
C TYR A 539 -1.02 -7.20 39.03
N PHE A 540 -2.14 -7.92 38.99
CA PHE A 540 -3.42 -7.54 39.58
C PHE A 540 -4.02 -8.70 40.39
N ALA A 541 -4.58 -8.41 41.56
CA ALA A 541 -5.24 -9.46 42.35
C ALA A 541 -6.62 -9.81 41.76
N PRO A 542 -7.15 -11.03 41.93
CA PRO A 542 -8.56 -11.29 41.65
C PRO A 542 -9.43 -10.48 42.61
N ALA A 543 -10.44 -9.76 42.11
CA ALA A 543 -11.31 -8.94 42.96
C ALA A 543 -12.03 -9.75 44.06
N THR A 544 -12.27 -11.04 43.81
CA THR A 544 -12.88 -11.97 44.77
C THR A 544 -11.94 -12.44 45.89
N ASP A 545 -10.63 -12.15 45.81
CA ASP A 545 -9.63 -12.74 46.70
C ASP A 545 -8.41 -11.84 46.96
N THR A 546 -8.62 -10.52 47.03
CA THR A 546 -7.54 -9.53 47.25
C THR A 546 -6.77 -9.76 48.54
N SER A 547 -7.40 -10.34 49.56
CA SER A 547 -6.79 -10.64 50.87
C SER A 547 -5.56 -11.57 50.78
N LYS A 548 -5.51 -12.51 49.83
CA LYS A 548 -4.35 -13.39 49.61
C LYS A 548 -3.12 -12.66 49.09
N TYR A 549 -3.29 -11.45 48.57
CA TYR A 549 -2.24 -10.65 47.93
C TYR A 549 -1.79 -9.48 48.80
N ALA A 550 -2.44 -9.25 49.95
CA ALA A 550 -2.06 -8.22 50.91
C ALA A 550 -0.61 -8.41 51.40
N GLY A 551 0.20 -7.36 51.29
CA GLY A 551 1.62 -7.38 51.70
C GLY A 551 2.55 -8.17 50.76
N LYS A 552 2.05 -8.65 49.62
CA LYS A 552 2.88 -9.27 48.57
C LYS A 552 3.24 -8.25 47.50
N LYS A 553 4.35 -8.52 46.81
CA LYS A 553 4.77 -7.77 45.62
C LYS A 553 4.31 -8.49 44.35
N ASN A 554 3.89 -7.72 43.35
CA ASN A 554 3.59 -8.19 42.00
C ASN A 554 4.86 -8.33 41.16
N ALA A 555 4.73 -8.74 39.89
CA ALA A 555 5.86 -8.95 38.98
C ALA A 555 6.68 -7.68 38.70
N LEU A 556 6.11 -6.49 38.93
CA LEU A 556 6.80 -5.19 38.83
C LEU A 556 7.53 -4.79 40.12
N GLY A 557 7.52 -5.65 41.15
CA GLY A 557 8.10 -5.34 42.46
C GLY A 557 7.29 -4.33 43.29
N ARG A 558 6.05 -4.03 42.88
CA ARG A 558 5.12 -3.10 43.55
C ARG A 558 4.12 -3.86 44.40
N ASP A 559 3.54 -3.22 45.42
CA ASP A 559 2.46 -3.85 46.17
C ASP A 559 1.25 -4.08 45.25
N TYR A 560 0.46 -5.13 45.53
CA TYR A 560 -0.82 -5.30 44.84
C TYR A 560 -1.77 -4.16 45.26
N GLU A 561 -1.92 -3.18 44.37
CA GLU A 561 -2.79 -2.01 44.54
C GLU A 561 -4.09 -2.13 43.72
N TYR A 562 -4.08 -2.96 42.67
CA TYR A 562 -5.16 -3.11 41.71
C TYR A 562 -5.65 -4.56 41.64
N CYS A 563 -6.91 -4.71 41.24
CA CYS A 563 -7.55 -5.99 41.03
C CYS A 563 -8.31 -6.05 39.71
N TYR A 564 -8.54 -7.27 39.21
CA TYR A 564 -9.32 -7.52 38.01
C TYR A 564 -10.68 -8.15 38.33
N THR A 565 -11.70 -7.77 37.58
CA THR A 565 -13.05 -8.38 37.61
C THR A 565 -13.36 -8.93 36.23
N ILE A 566 -13.85 -10.17 36.17
CA ILE A 566 -14.31 -10.81 34.92
C ILE A 566 -15.83 -10.75 34.88
N LYS A 567 -16.38 -10.19 33.82
CA LYS A 567 -17.81 -10.21 33.50
C LYS A 567 -18.02 -11.08 32.27
N SER A 568 -18.99 -11.99 32.32
CA SER A 568 -19.42 -12.67 31.09
C SER A 568 -20.28 -11.70 30.28
N ASN A 569 -19.97 -11.54 29.01
CA ASN A 569 -20.87 -10.92 28.07
C ASN A 569 -21.95 -11.96 27.78
N ALA A 570 -23.08 -11.89 28.49
CA ALA A 570 -24.26 -12.67 28.13
C ALA A 570 -24.85 -12.03 26.87
N ASP A 571 -25.03 -12.84 25.82
CA ASP A 571 -25.58 -12.49 24.50
C ASP A 571 -26.63 -11.35 24.49
#